data_AF-A0A8T4G1R9-F1
#
_entry.id   AF-A0A8T4G1R9-F1
#
_cell.length_a   1.000
_cell.length_b   1.000
_cell.length_c   1.000
_cell.angle_alpha   90.00
_cell.angle_beta   90.00
_cell.angle_gamma   90.00
#
_symmetry.space_group_name_H-M   'P 1'
#
loop_
_entity.id
_entity.type
_entity.pdbx_description
1 polymer ?
#
loop_
_entity_poly.entity_id
_entity_poly.type
_entity_poly.pdbx_seq_one_letter_code
_entity_poly.pdbx_strand_id
1 'polypeptide(L)'
;MHGPQELTFSESFQSQDLTVGCVLIFVVICVWEKLHRFPPRYGPEWGSGGIFGLRYHNEVLYFTVAFEAEAHFIREDSHRIYEFELVGEKPTSGGDTYNAVEVVDEFIYFGGWVHAPAIYEGKGNGKATINFVNKYSHVHEYDTENDSIRLVWKESIHHPTDWAGEVSDIIYDPYNDRLLLAREDGHQNLGIYALDRRTGKIEQLNPEPSPKGTIVHDTAFFGIGNNFTEGLREIHAIDMITGKWEKFNLGQSIDGDNYIHAHTGAMGSAYNRAFAFVRGGLFVGNPLNDEPFNFVRLFDFYTFYAPFRINALHVDGGILIAYNSHHDAFYKPRTPEEVEFARLTNTIVGPSVLVYIAPPMIKIVGVFGARVTSLEKAMGKILIATNTTPNVGALDATPFDTGNRDIVILDEKILQDKPPQVSFSLPLAFPSMAMEFGAGTFGGIPLDGYKEPRLILYASKDNELTVYEYDLSLPLSPAYTDKFDIKKGKNIIDLSSFSGIVSFKLKEQDFNGKVRIDLR
;
A
#
# COMPACT_ATOMS: atom_id res chain seq x y z
N MET A 1 61.20 50.73 29.44
CA MET A 1 62.58 50.94 28.93
C MET A 1 62.89 49.80 27.99
N HIS A 2 63.21 50.16 26.73
CA HIS A 2 63.87 49.43 25.64
C HIS A 2 63.71 47.90 25.48
N GLY A 3 63.19 47.48 24.30
CA GLY A 3 63.52 46.19 23.66
C GLY A 3 64.98 46.17 23.14
N PRO A 4 65.42 45.22 22.28
CA PRO A 4 64.64 44.53 21.22
C PRO A 4 64.95 43.02 20.98
N GLN A 5 64.09 42.38 20.14
CA GLN A 5 64.32 41.46 18.97
C GLN A 5 65.47 40.40 19.01
N GLU A 6 65.41 39.20 18.40
CA GLU A 6 64.69 38.72 17.22
C GLU A 6 64.75 37.16 17.07
N LEU A 7 63.64 36.57 16.61
CA LEU A 7 63.42 35.45 15.66
C LEU A 7 64.49 34.37 15.34
N THR A 8 64.12 33.08 15.40
CA THR A 8 63.77 32.24 14.22
C THR A 8 63.32 30.81 14.58
N PHE A 9 62.33 30.30 13.85
CA PHE A 9 61.81 28.92 13.81
C PHE A 9 62.46 28.14 12.65
N SER A 10 62.77 26.85 12.84
CA SER A 10 62.39 25.75 11.91
C SER A 10 62.97 24.38 12.35
N GLU A 11 62.06 23.42 12.56
CA GLU A 11 62.04 21.97 12.21
C GLU A 11 63.37 21.32 11.71
N SER A 12 63.75 20.07 12.06
CA SER A 12 62.97 18.83 11.94
C SER A 12 63.73 17.59 12.48
N PHE A 13 62.95 16.69 13.10
CA PHE A 13 62.97 15.21 13.10
C PHE A 13 64.27 14.39 12.93
N GLN A 14 64.50 13.41 13.83
CA GLN A 14 64.12 11.98 13.62
C GLN A 14 64.70 11.08 14.73
N SER A 15 63.86 10.27 15.37
CA SER A 15 63.96 8.80 15.44
C SER A 15 63.09 8.24 16.56
N GLN A 16 62.11 7.39 16.24
CA GLN A 16 61.96 6.02 16.77
C GLN A 16 60.52 5.47 16.58
N ASP A 17 60.48 4.27 16.00
CA ASP A 17 59.53 3.19 16.18
C ASP A 17 58.08 3.33 15.69
N LEU A 18 57.94 3.00 14.40
CA LEU A 18 56.71 2.55 13.75
C LEU A 18 56.24 1.21 14.34
N THR A 19 55.31 1.28 15.29
CA THR A 19 54.44 0.14 15.60
C THR A 19 53.26 0.20 14.63
N VAL A 20 53.24 -0.74 13.68
CA VAL A 20 52.15 -0.93 12.72
C VAL A 20 50.94 -1.48 13.47
N GLY A 21 50.16 -0.58 14.06
CA GLY A 21 48.79 -0.85 14.46
C GLY A 21 47.90 -0.70 13.23
N CYS A 22 47.69 -1.80 12.51
CA CYS A 22 46.60 -1.90 11.54
C CYS A 22 45.29 -1.55 12.26
N VAL A 23 44.82 -0.32 12.10
CA VAL A 23 43.41 -0.01 12.22
C VAL A 23 42.75 -0.74 11.04
N LEU A 24 42.33 -1.98 11.28
CA LEU A 24 41.31 -2.59 10.45
C LEU A 24 40.08 -1.68 10.56
N ILE A 25 39.94 -0.78 9.60
CA ILE A 25 38.64 -0.22 9.25
C ILE A 25 37.88 -1.41 8.68
N PHE A 26 37.19 -2.16 9.55
CA PHE A 26 36.09 -2.99 9.10
C PHE A 26 35.08 -2.03 8.50
N VAL A 27 35.07 -1.96 7.17
CA VAL A 27 33.93 -1.40 6.44
C VAL A 27 32.81 -2.40 6.69
N VAL A 28 31.98 -2.11 7.69
CA VAL A 28 30.66 -2.74 7.85
C VAL A 28 29.87 -2.27 6.62
N ILE A 29 29.79 -3.12 5.60
CA ILE A 29 29.02 -2.84 4.39
C ILE A 29 27.55 -2.96 4.81
N CYS A 30 26.92 -1.83 5.09
CA CYS A 30 25.53 -1.86 5.51
C CYS A 30 24.65 -2.33 4.33
N VAL A 31 23.61 -3.12 4.60
CA VAL A 31 22.60 -3.60 3.60
C VAL A 31 22.14 -2.49 2.65
N TRP A 32 22.11 -1.24 3.13
CA TRP A 32 21.78 -0.04 2.36
C TRP A 32 22.63 0.17 1.11
N GLU A 33 23.92 -0.18 1.13
CA GLU A 33 24.83 0.02 -0.01
C GLU A 33 24.50 -0.89 -1.20
N LYS A 34 23.74 -1.97 -0.94
CA LYS A 34 23.28 -2.92 -1.97
C LYS A 34 21.93 -2.52 -2.57
N LEU A 35 21.24 -1.56 -1.96
CA LEU A 35 20.00 -1.01 -2.50
C LEU A 35 20.32 -0.11 -3.69
N HIS A 36 19.70 -0.42 -4.81
CA HIS A 36 19.86 0.32 -6.07
C HIS A 36 18.51 0.53 -6.72
N ARG A 37 18.49 1.43 -7.71
CA ARG A 37 17.29 1.68 -8.51
C ARG A 37 17.09 0.57 -9.53
N PHE A 38 15.83 0.20 -9.74
CA PHE A 38 15.41 -0.79 -10.72
C PHE A 38 14.74 -0.08 -11.91
N PRO A 39 15.49 0.19 -12.99
CA PRO A 39 14.93 0.81 -14.19
C PRO A 39 14.03 -0.19 -14.94
N PRO A 40 13.19 0.27 -15.88
CA PRO A 40 12.43 -0.56 -16.80
C PRO A 40 13.28 -1.66 -17.47
N ARG A 41 12.86 -2.92 -17.37
CA ARG A 41 13.49 -4.09 -18.02
C ARG A 41 12.44 -5.07 -18.56
N TYR A 42 12.89 -6.18 -19.14
CA TYR A 42 12.00 -7.22 -19.65
C TYR A 42 11.17 -7.83 -18.53
N GLY A 43 9.86 -7.83 -18.72
CA GLY A 43 8.88 -8.31 -17.75
C GLY A 43 7.49 -8.18 -18.35
N PRO A 44 7.06 -9.13 -19.20
CA PRO A 44 5.79 -9.05 -19.89
C PRO A 44 4.59 -8.99 -18.95
N GLU A 45 4.00 -7.80 -18.79
CA GLU A 45 2.76 -7.60 -18.03
C GLU A 45 2.07 -6.27 -18.40
N TRP A 46 0.92 -6.01 -17.77
CA TRP A 46 0.19 -4.76 -17.86
C TRP A 46 0.74 -3.68 -16.91
N GLY A 47 1.69 -2.89 -17.42
CA GLY A 47 2.11 -1.62 -16.79
C GLY A 47 3.42 -1.77 -16.02
N SER A 48 3.37 -1.62 -14.70
CA SER A 48 4.55 -1.84 -13.85
C SER A 48 4.23 -2.58 -12.56
N GLY A 49 5.14 -3.46 -12.15
CA GLY A 49 4.98 -4.42 -11.07
C GLY A 49 5.64 -3.98 -9.76
N GLY A 50 6.22 -2.79 -9.67
CA GLY A 50 6.68 -2.26 -8.37
C GLY A 50 7.78 -3.09 -7.68
N ILE A 51 8.00 -2.78 -6.40
CA ILE A 51 8.75 -3.62 -5.46
C ILE A 51 7.78 -4.01 -4.35
N PHE A 52 7.60 -5.30 -4.13
CA PHE A 52 6.59 -5.87 -3.25
C PHE A 52 7.19 -6.86 -2.24
N GLY A 53 6.43 -7.20 -1.21
CA GLY A 53 6.83 -8.19 -0.21
C GLY A 53 8.03 -7.75 0.63
N LEU A 54 8.31 -6.45 0.72
CA LEU A 54 9.45 -5.92 1.47
C LEU A 54 9.39 -6.39 2.94
N ARG A 55 10.36 -7.19 3.36
CA ARG A 55 10.41 -7.81 4.69
C ARG A 55 11.83 -7.87 5.21
N TYR A 56 12.04 -7.50 6.47
CA TYR A 56 13.33 -7.66 7.15
C TYR A 56 13.21 -8.66 8.29
N HIS A 57 13.98 -9.74 8.22
CA HIS A 57 13.92 -10.83 9.18
C HIS A 57 15.25 -11.56 9.25
N ASN A 58 15.73 -11.88 10.46
CA ASN A 58 17.00 -12.56 10.69
C ASN A 58 18.15 -12.00 9.85
N GLU A 59 18.32 -10.67 9.88
CA GLU A 59 19.36 -9.94 9.15
C GLU A 59 19.29 -10.02 7.61
N VAL A 60 18.18 -10.56 7.08
CA VAL A 60 17.89 -10.65 5.64
C VAL A 60 16.82 -9.61 5.29
N LEU A 61 17.13 -8.75 4.32
CA LEU A 61 16.13 -7.94 3.64
C LEU A 61 15.65 -8.67 2.39
N TYR A 62 14.37 -9.03 2.38
CA TYR A 62 13.66 -9.65 1.29
C TYR A 62 12.76 -8.65 0.56
N PHE A 63 12.66 -8.78 -0.76
CA PHE A 63 11.61 -8.17 -1.58
C PHE A 63 11.54 -8.82 -2.97
N THR A 64 10.44 -8.64 -3.68
CA THR A 64 10.32 -8.95 -5.11
C THR A 64 10.34 -7.69 -5.95
N VAL A 65 11.10 -7.70 -7.04
CA VAL A 65 10.92 -6.77 -8.16
C VAL A 65 9.92 -7.43 -9.10
N ALA A 66 8.64 -7.03 -9.01
CA ALA A 66 7.61 -7.73 -9.76
C ALA A 66 7.67 -7.40 -11.26
N PHE A 67 7.06 -8.29 -12.04
CA PHE A 67 7.08 -8.41 -13.52
C PHE A 67 8.42 -8.85 -14.09
N GLU A 68 9.54 -8.43 -13.51
CA GLU A 68 10.86 -9.03 -13.78
C GLU A 68 11.01 -10.42 -13.14
N ALA A 69 10.12 -10.77 -12.19
CA ALA A 69 10.16 -12.03 -11.46
C ALA A 69 11.51 -12.27 -10.78
N GLU A 70 12.03 -11.24 -10.09
CA GLU A 70 13.25 -11.33 -9.28
C GLU A 70 12.91 -11.23 -7.79
N ALA A 71 13.21 -12.27 -7.02
CA ALA A 71 13.16 -12.25 -5.57
C ALA A 71 14.58 -12.00 -5.02
N HIS A 72 14.75 -10.91 -4.26
CA HIS A 72 16.02 -10.48 -3.70
C HIS A 72 16.11 -10.84 -2.23
N PHE A 73 17.24 -11.40 -1.81
CA PHE A 73 17.59 -11.67 -0.41
C PHE A 73 18.94 -11.04 -0.12
N ILE A 74 18.96 -9.96 0.66
CA ILE A 74 20.15 -9.15 0.91
C ILE A 74 20.58 -9.29 2.36
N ARG A 75 21.85 -9.64 2.57
CA ARG A 75 22.55 -9.64 3.87
C ARG A 75 23.68 -8.62 3.86
N GLU A 76 24.42 -8.51 4.96
CA GLU A 76 25.64 -7.69 5.01
C GLU A 76 26.70 -8.18 4.01
N ASP A 77 26.90 -9.50 3.91
CA ASP A 77 27.98 -10.13 3.15
C ASP A 77 27.54 -10.73 1.81
N SER A 78 26.25 -11.00 1.62
CA SER A 78 25.71 -11.65 0.42
C SER A 78 24.50 -10.93 -0.17
N HIS A 79 24.21 -11.23 -1.44
CA HIS A 79 23.00 -10.82 -2.14
C HIS A 79 22.62 -11.95 -3.11
N ARG A 80 21.51 -12.62 -2.82
CA ARG A 80 20.93 -13.66 -3.66
C ARG A 80 19.76 -13.11 -4.46
N ILE A 81 19.68 -13.49 -5.73
CA ILE A 81 18.55 -13.24 -6.61
C ILE A 81 18.01 -14.60 -7.07
N TYR A 82 16.70 -14.79 -6.95
CA TYR A 82 15.97 -15.98 -7.38
C TYR A 82 14.94 -15.60 -8.44
N GLU A 83 14.90 -16.34 -9.55
CA GLU A 83 14.14 -15.98 -10.75
C GLU A 83 12.94 -16.92 -10.99
N PHE A 84 12.45 -17.54 -9.92
CA PHE A 84 11.31 -18.46 -9.90
C PHE A 84 11.49 -19.74 -10.72
N GLU A 85 12.73 -20.22 -10.87
CA GLU A 85 13.04 -21.44 -11.61
C GLU A 85 12.43 -22.73 -11.03
N LEU A 86 11.97 -22.73 -9.77
CA LEU A 86 11.22 -23.86 -9.19
C LEU A 86 9.75 -23.88 -9.66
N VAL A 87 9.21 -22.75 -10.15
CA VAL A 87 7.85 -22.66 -10.69
C VAL A 87 7.80 -23.22 -12.11
N GLY A 88 8.76 -22.88 -12.96
CA GLY A 88 8.79 -23.35 -14.34
C GLY A 88 9.96 -22.78 -15.15
N GLU A 89 9.92 -22.98 -16.46
CA GLU A 89 10.99 -22.55 -17.36
C GLU A 89 10.98 -21.03 -17.61
N LYS A 90 12.16 -20.47 -17.92
CA LYS A 90 12.33 -19.10 -18.37
C LYS A 90 11.80 -18.91 -19.82
N PRO A 91 11.47 -17.67 -20.24
CA PRO A 91 11.51 -16.44 -19.46
C PRO A 91 10.37 -16.39 -18.43
N THR A 92 10.68 -15.96 -17.21
CA THR A 92 9.67 -15.75 -16.17
C THR A 92 9.16 -14.31 -16.18
N SER A 93 7.95 -14.10 -15.69
CA SER A 93 7.41 -12.77 -15.40
C SER A 93 6.37 -12.86 -14.29
N GLY A 94 6.31 -11.87 -13.41
CA GLY A 94 5.42 -11.88 -12.25
C GLY A 94 6.17 -11.59 -10.96
N GLY A 95 5.67 -12.12 -9.86
CA GLY A 95 6.13 -11.86 -8.50
C GLY A 95 4.93 -11.60 -7.58
N ASP A 96 5.21 -11.01 -6.43
CA ASP A 96 4.17 -10.51 -5.53
C ASP A 96 3.66 -9.16 -6.05
N THR A 97 2.35 -8.95 -6.12
CA THR A 97 1.77 -7.62 -6.42
C THR A 97 0.91 -7.05 -5.30
N TYR A 98 0.85 -7.71 -4.14
CA TYR A 98 0.00 -7.33 -3.01
C TYR A 98 0.72 -7.31 -1.65
N ASN A 99 1.99 -7.69 -1.54
CA ASN A 99 2.73 -7.89 -0.28
C ASN A 99 2.31 -9.16 0.47
N ALA A 100 2.18 -10.27 -0.24
CA ALA A 100 1.94 -11.59 0.31
C ALA A 100 3.23 -12.18 0.92
N VAL A 101 3.62 -11.67 2.10
CA VAL A 101 4.83 -12.09 2.81
C VAL A 101 4.61 -12.22 4.32
N GLU A 102 5.08 -13.33 4.88
CA GLU A 102 5.00 -13.62 6.32
C GLU A 102 6.29 -14.28 6.82
N VAL A 103 6.58 -14.15 8.11
CA VAL A 103 7.75 -14.76 8.75
C VAL A 103 7.34 -15.72 9.85
N VAL A 104 7.98 -16.89 9.88
CA VAL A 104 7.78 -17.90 10.92
C VAL A 104 9.11 -18.56 11.22
N ASP A 105 9.55 -18.52 12.48
CA ASP A 105 10.84 -19.04 12.91
C ASP A 105 12.00 -18.44 12.05
N GLU A 106 12.79 -19.27 11.38
CA GLU A 106 13.86 -18.87 10.46
C GLU A 106 13.39 -18.60 9.01
N PHE A 107 12.11 -18.79 8.71
CA PHE A 107 11.60 -18.77 7.33
C PHE A 107 10.92 -17.45 6.97
N ILE A 108 11.19 -16.99 5.75
CA ILE A 108 10.40 -15.96 5.06
C ILE A 108 9.53 -16.67 4.03
N TYR A 109 8.21 -16.68 4.25
CA TYR A 109 7.22 -17.18 3.30
C TYR A 109 6.79 -16.07 2.36
N PHE A 110 6.76 -16.36 1.07
CA PHE A 110 6.37 -15.36 0.06
C PHE A 110 5.53 -15.95 -1.08
N GLY A 111 4.50 -15.18 -1.45
CA GLY A 111 3.48 -15.54 -2.41
C GLY A 111 3.45 -14.63 -3.64
N GLY A 112 2.30 -14.61 -4.32
CA GLY A 112 2.08 -13.89 -5.57
C GLY A 112 1.67 -14.82 -6.72
N TRP A 113 1.87 -14.35 -7.95
CA TRP A 113 1.73 -15.14 -9.16
C TRP A 113 2.96 -15.03 -10.04
N VAL A 114 3.24 -16.06 -10.82
CA VAL A 114 4.32 -16.04 -11.83
C VAL A 114 3.88 -16.74 -13.11
N HIS A 115 4.19 -16.13 -14.25
CA HIS A 115 4.27 -16.75 -15.55
C HIS A 115 5.58 -17.50 -15.72
N ALA A 116 5.54 -18.81 -15.97
CA ALA A 116 6.73 -19.62 -16.18
C ALA A 116 6.47 -20.77 -17.20
N PRO A 117 6.77 -20.59 -18.50
CA PRO A 117 7.29 -19.38 -19.15
C PRO A 117 6.20 -18.33 -19.47
N ALA A 118 6.60 -17.06 -19.50
CA ALA A 118 5.81 -15.93 -19.96
C ALA A 118 5.70 -15.89 -21.49
N ILE A 119 4.49 -15.66 -21.99
CA ILE A 119 4.18 -15.63 -23.43
C ILE A 119 3.49 -14.31 -23.75
N TYR A 120 4.25 -13.36 -24.29
CA TYR A 120 3.70 -12.13 -24.86
C TYR A 120 3.17 -12.40 -26.27
N GLU A 121 1.88 -12.17 -26.51
CA GLU A 121 1.22 -12.50 -27.78
C GLU A 121 1.41 -11.42 -28.86
N GLY A 122 2.09 -10.32 -28.52
CA GLY A 122 2.36 -9.21 -29.44
C GLY A 122 1.22 -8.20 -29.52
N LYS A 123 1.36 -7.27 -30.47
CA LYS A 123 0.35 -6.22 -30.74
C LYS A 123 -0.43 -6.56 -32.00
N GLY A 124 -1.75 -6.62 -31.90
CA GLY A 124 -2.63 -6.93 -33.03
C GLY A 124 -4.05 -6.41 -32.81
N ASN A 125 -4.71 -5.95 -33.88
CA ASN A 125 -6.10 -5.46 -33.84
C ASN A 125 -6.38 -4.42 -32.75
N GLY A 126 -5.39 -3.56 -32.44
CA GLY A 126 -5.49 -2.51 -31.43
C GLY A 126 -5.32 -2.96 -29.98
N LYS A 127 -4.94 -4.22 -29.73
CA LYS A 127 -4.75 -4.82 -28.39
C LYS A 127 -3.34 -5.41 -28.24
N ALA A 128 -2.94 -5.64 -26.99
CA ALA A 128 -1.74 -6.38 -26.63
C ALA A 128 -2.00 -7.25 -25.40
N THR A 129 -1.73 -8.54 -25.50
CA THR A 129 -2.11 -9.54 -24.48
C THR A 129 -0.95 -10.44 -24.09
N ILE A 130 -1.13 -11.13 -22.97
CA ILE A 130 -0.23 -12.14 -22.45
C ILE A 130 -1.06 -13.40 -22.25
N ASN A 131 -0.48 -14.54 -22.58
CA ASN A 131 -1.15 -15.83 -22.45
C ASN A 131 -1.02 -16.37 -21.03
N PHE A 132 -2.16 -16.73 -20.43
CA PHE A 132 -2.23 -17.14 -19.03
C PHE A 132 -2.14 -18.64 -18.78
N VAL A 133 -1.93 -19.44 -19.83
CA VAL A 133 -1.79 -20.91 -19.74
C VAL A 133 -0.69 -21.35 -18.76
N ASN A 134 0.32 -20.51 -18.58
CA ASN A 134 1.46 -20.73 -17.68
C ASN A 134 1.45 -19.77 -16.48
N LYS A 135 0.31 -19.16 -16.13
CA LYS A 135 0.18 -18.33 -14.92
C LYS A 135 -0.05 -19.24 -13.72
N TYR A 136 0.85 -19.17 -12.73
CA TYR A 136 0.78 -19.95 -11.52
C TYR A 136 0.64 -19.04 -10.30
N SER A 137 -0.31 -19.33 -9.42
CA SER A 137 -0.24 -18.86 -8.03
C SER A 137 0.76 -19.72 -7.27
N HIS A 138 1.52 -19.15 -6.34
CA HIS A 138 2.55 -19.90 -5.63
C HIS A 138 2.73 -19.45 -4.18
N VAL A 139 3.39 -20.31 -3.39
CA VAL A 139 4.01 -19.99 -2.11
C VAL A 139 5.39 -20.65 -2.07
N HIS A 140 6.40 -19.86 -1.75
CA HIS A 140 7.75 -20.32 -1.46
C HIS A 140 8.09 -20.04 0.00
N GLU A 141 9.16 -20.67 0.48
CA GLU A 141 9.85 -20.27 1.69
C GLU A 141 11.34 -20.06 1.39
N TYR A 142 11.93 -19.08 2.07
CA TYR A 142 13.36 -18.88 2.16
C TYR A 142 13.85 -19.15 3.58
N ASP A 143 14.81 -20.04 3.71
CA ASP A 143 15.48 -20.37 4.96
C ASP A 143 16.64 -19.39 5.22
N THR A 144 16.48 -18.55 6.24
CA THR A 144 17.48 -17.53 6.60
C THR A 144 18.73 -18.10 7.29
N GLU A 145 18.70 -19.34 7.79
CA GLU A 145 19.88 -19.98 8.38
C GLU A 145 20.70 -20.74 7.34
N ASN A 146 20.03 -21.44 6.43
CA ASN A 146 20.70 -22.32 5.46
C ASN A 146 20.89 -21.70 4.07
N ASP A 147 20.41 -20.47 3.85
CA ASP A 147 20.37 -19.80 2.54
C ASP A 147 19.83 -20.74 1.45
N SER A 148 18.56 -21.15 1.60
CA SER A 148 17.91 -22.06 0.67
C SER A 148 16.47 -21.64 0.38
N ILE A 149 15.99 -21.96 -0.81
CA ILE A 149 14.62 -21.65 -1.26
C ILE A 149 13.91 -22.96 -1.57
N ARG A 150 12.68 -23.09 -1.10
CA ARG A 150 11.80 -24.22 -1.42
C ARG A 150 10.47 -23.71 -1.95
N LEU A 151 9.99 -24.33 -3.03
CA LEU A 151 8.61 -24.16 -3.47
C LEU A 151 7.72 -25.02 -2.57
N VAL A 152 6.84 -24.37 -1.80
CA VAL A 152 5.92 -25.04 -0.88
C VAL A 152 4.67 -25.49 -1.62
N TRP A 153 4.12 -24.62 -2.47
CA TRP A 153 2.89 -24.88 -3.21
C TRP A 153 2.82 -24.04 -4.49
N LYS A 154 2.17 -24.58 -5.53
CA LYS A 154 1.76 -23.81 -6.72
C LYS A 154 0.50 -24.39 -7.37
N GLU A 155 -0.21 -23.57 -8.13
CA GLU A 155 -1.42 -23.96 -8.87
C GLU A 155 -1.60 -23.14 -10.15
N SER A 156 -2.12 -23.76 -11.20
CA SER A 156 -2.63 -23.09 -12.40
C SER A 156 -3.90 -23.77 -12.88
N ILE A 157 -4.76 -23.02 -13.56
CA ILE A 157 -5.93 -23.57 -14.28
C ILE A 157 -5.65 -23.80 -15.77
N HIS A 158 -4.45 -23.44 -16.26
CA HIS A 158 -4.02 -23.65 -17.64
C HIS A 158 -4.97 -23.07 -18.71
N HIS A 159 -5.49 -21.86 -18.46
CA HIS A 159 -6.41 -21.18 -19.36
C HIS A 159 -5.73 -19.97 -20.04
N PRO A 160 -5.97 -19.69 -21.33
CA PRO A 160 -5.27 -18.61 -22.05
C PRO A 160 -5.57 -17.21 -21.53
N THR A 161 -6.73 -16.97 -20.92
CA THR A 161 -7.18 -15.63 -20.48
C THR A 161 -7.55 -15.56 -19.01
N ASP A 162 -7.70 -16.70 -18.35
CA ASP A 162 -8.24 -16.78 -16.99
C ASP A 162 -7.14 -17.40 -16.12
N TRP A 163 -7.13 -17.07 -14.84
CA TRP A 163 -6.13 -17.58 -13.91
C TRP A 163 -6.73 -17.90 -12.54
N ALA A 164 -6.02 -18.75 -11.81
CA ALA A 164 -6.30 -19.00 -10.41
C ALA A 164 -5.97 -17.74 -9.60
N GLY A 165 -6.73 -17.44 -8.55
CA GLY A 165 -6.50 -16.25 -7.72
C GLY A 165 -5.06 -16.14 -7.24
N GLU A 166 -4.44 -14.97 -7.38
CA GLU A 166 -3.14 -14.66 -6.79
C GLU A 166 -3.17 -14.89 -5.27
N VAL A 167 -2.06 -15.32 -4.68
CA VAL A 167 -1.90 -15.25 -3.23
C VAL A 167 -1.62 -13.78 -2.90
N SER A 168 -2.64 -13.08 -2.43
CA SER A 168 -2.59 -11.65 -2.15
C SER A 168 -2.16 -11.34 -0.72
N ASP A 169 -2.28 -12.31 0.20
CA ASP A 169 -1.85 -12.17 1.59
C ASP A 169 -1.45 -13.53 2.18
N ILE A 170 -0.52 -13.51 3.13
CA ILE A 170 -0.11 -14.67 3.92
C ILE A 170 -0.17 -14.26 5.39
N ILE A 171 -0.86 -15.06 6.20
CA ILE A 171 -0.97 -14.87 7.65
C ILE A 171 -0.58 -16.18 8.33
N TYR A 172 0.25 -16.11 9.37
CA TYR A 172 0.57 -17.30 10.16
C TYR A 172 -0.54 -17.62 11.17
N ASP A 173 -1.05 -18.86 11.16
CA ASP A 173 -1.90 -19.43 12.20
C ASP A 173 -1.01 -20.22 13.18
N PRO A 174 -0.64 -19.62 14.34
CA PRO A 174 0.30 -20.24 15.27
C PRO A 174 -0.31 -21.41 16.04
N TYR A 175 -1.63 -21.53 16.12
CA TYR A 175 -2.27 -22.60 16.87
C TYR A 175 -2.21 -23.92 16.09
N ASN A 176 -2.41 -23.86 14.77
CA ASN A 176 -2.43 -25.04 13.90
C ASN A 176 -1.13 -25.25 13.10
N ASP A 177 -0.12 -24.39 13.29
CA ASP A 177 1.16 -24.40 12.56
C ASP A 177 1.00 -24.41 11.03
N ARG A 178 0.19 -23.48 10.49
CA ARG A 178 -0.14 -23.38 9.07
C ARG A 178 -0.21 -21.93 8.60
N LEU A 179 -0.23 -21.74 7.28
CA LEU A 179 -0.40 -20.43 6.66
C LEU A 179 -1.85 -20.26 6.20
N LEU A 180 -2.45 -19.11 6.46
CA LEU A 180 -3.71 -18.69 5.88
C LEU A 180 -3.41 -17.81 4.66
N LEU A 181 -3.96 -18.17 3.51
CA LEU A 181 -3.73 -17.51 2.22
C LEU A 181 -5.02 -16.82 1.77
N ALA A 182 -4.94 -15.51 1.52
CA ALA A 182 -6.04 -14.74 0.93
C ALA A 182 -5.86 -14.63 -0.59
N ARG A 183 -6.93 -14.86 -1.36
CA ARG A 183 -6.92 -14.85 -2.84
C ARG A 183 -8.15 -14.11 -3.38
N GLU A 184 -7.91 -13.07 -4.18
CA GLU A 184 -8.98 -12.27 -4.80
C GLU A 184 -8.71 -11.92 -6.26
N ASP A 185 -7.47 -11.55 -6.61
CA ASP A 185 -7.09 -11.19 -7.98
C ASP A 185 -6.98 -12.45 -8.88
N GLY A 186 -8.10 -12.80 -9.51
CA GLY A 186 -8.20 -13.90 -10.47
C GLY A 186 -9.63 -14.24 -10.86
N HIS A 187 -9.78 -15.34 -11.59
CA HIS A 187 -11.06 -15.79 -12.14
C HIS A 187 -11.61 -17.02 -11.40
N GLN A 188 -10.72 -17.89 -10.93
CA GLN A 188 -11.08 -19.16 -10.28
C GLN A 188 -10.24 -19.38 -9.02
N ASN A 189 -10.67 -20.30 -8.17
CA ASN A 189 -9.98 -20.70 -6.94
C ASN A 189 -9.71 -19.51 -6.00
N LEU A 190 -10.65 -18.58 -5.92
CA LEU A 190 -10.61 -17.45 -5.00
C LEU A 190 -10.92 -17.88 -3.56
N GLY A 191 -10.73 -16.96 -2.63
CA GLY A 191 -11.11 -17.10 -1.24
C GLY A 191 -9.93 -17.32 -0.29
N ILE A 192 -10.22 -17.96 0.83
CA ILE A 192 -9.27 -18.13 1.95
C ILE A 192 -8.92 -19.60 2.09
N TYR A 193 -7.63 -19.89 2.12
CA TYR A 193 -7.09 -21.25 2.17
C TYR A 193 -6.17 -21.44 3.36
N ALA A 194 -6.11 -22.65 3.90
CA ALA A 194 -5.06 -23.10 4.79
C ALA A 194 -4.01 -23.86 3.98
N LEU A 195 -2.73 -23.54 4.17
CA LEU A 195 -1.58 -24.25 3.62
C LEU A 195 -0.73 -24.80 4.76
N ASP A 196 -0.59 -26.11 4.82
CA ASP A 196 0.37 -26.78 5.70
C ASP A 196 1.79 -26.46 5.21
N ARG A 197 2.55 -25.73 6.03
CA ARG A 197 3.89 -25.24 5.66
C ARG A 197 4.90 -26.36 5.46
N ARG A 198 4.71 -27.53 6.07
CA ARG A 198 5.62 -28.68 5.99
C ARG A 198 5.30 -29.55 4.79
N THR A 199 4.03 -29.88 4.60
CA THR A 199 3.61 -30.86 3.59
C THR A 199 3.23 -30.22 2.25
N GLY A 200 2.97 -28.91 2.21
CA GLY A 200 2.46 -28.22 1.02
C GLY A 200 0.99 -28.53 0.70
N LYS A 201 0.29 -29.24 1.60
CA LYS A 201 -1.14 -29.55 1.43
C LYS A 201 -1.96 -28.29 1.65
N ILE A 202 -2.84 -28.00 0.69
CA ILE A 202 -3.75 -26.85 0.74
C ILE A 202 -5.20 -27.29 0.94
N GLU A 203 -5.99 -26.50 1.68
CA GLU A 203 -7.42 -26.70 1.93
C GLU A 203 -8.16 -25.36 1.82
N GLN A 204 -9.28 -25.31 1.09
CA GLN A 204 -10.11 -24.11 1.04
C GLN A 204 -10.96 -24.02 2.32
N LEU A 205 -10.80 -22.93 3.08
CA LEU A 205 -11.57 -22.67 4.30
C LEU A 205 -12.80 -21.81 4.04
N ASN A 206 -12.72 -20.89 3.09
CA ASN A 206 -13.80 -19.98 2.72
C ASN A 206 -13.75 -19.67 1.22
N PRO A 207 -14.82 -19.88 0.46
CA PRO A 207 -14.81 -19.63 -0.99
C PRO A 207 -14.98 -18.16 -1.38
N GLU A 208 -15.36 -17.29 -0.44
CA GLU A 208 -15.61 -15.89 -0.74
C GLU A 208 -14.29 -15.14 -0.97
N PRO A 209 -14.13 -14.39 -2.08
CA PRO A 209 -12.89 -13.67 -2.40
C PRO A 209 -12.44 -12.74 -1.28
N SER A 210 -11.14 -12.73 -1.03
CA SER A 210 -10.53 -11.87 -0.02
C SER A 210 -9.12 -11.46 -0.44
N PRO A 211 -8.82 -10.16 -0.54
CA PRO A 211 -7.48 -9.71 -0.92
C PRO A 211 -6.54 -9.65 0.28
N LYS A 212 -7.07 -9.47 1.50
CA LYS A 212 -6.29 -9.15 2.71
C LYS A 212 -6.97 -9.62 4.00
N GLY A 213 -6.15 -9.88 5.00
CA GLY A 213 -6.59 -10.15 6.36
C GLY A 213 -5.65 -9.59 7.44
N THR A 214 -6.01 -9.80 8.70
CA THR A 214 -5.20 -9.44 9.86
C THR A 214 -5.59 -10.29 11.07
N ILE A 215 -4.72 -10.40 12.06
CA ILE A 215 -5.01 -11.12 13.31
C ILE A 215 -5.35 -10.13 14.42
N VAL A 216 -6.42 -10.41 15.16
CA VAL A 216 -6.72 -9.80 16.46
C VAL A 216 -6.82 -10.93 17.48
N HIS A 217 -5.85 -11.00 18.40
CA HIS A 217 -5.71 -12.10 19.35
C HIS A 217 -5.61 -13.49 18.68
N ASP A 218 -6.59 -14.36 18.92
CA ASP A 218 -6.70 -15.73 18.41
C ASP A 218 -7.61 -15.85 17.17
N THR A 219 -8.05 -14.70 16.65
CA THR A 219 -9.00 -14.63 15.54
C THR A 219 -8.36 -13.92 14.34
N ALA A 220 -8.47 -14.52 13.16
CA ALA A 220 -8.08 -13.88 11.90
C ALA A 220 -9.30 -13.26 11.21
N PHE A 221 -9.22 -11.97 10.89
CA PHE A 221 -10.24 -11.19 10.19
C PHE A 221 -9.83 -11.01 8.73
N PHE A 222 -10.77 -11.19 7.80
CA PHE A 222 -10.57 -11.09 6.36
C PHE A 222 -11.60 -10.16 5.75
N GLY A 223 -11.13 -9.25 4.89
CA GLY A 223 -11.98 -8.38 4.09
C GLY A 223 -12.59 -9.18 2.94
N ILE A 224 -13.91 -9.28 2.89
CA ILE A 224 -14.63 -10.08 1.88
C ILE A 224 -15.19 -9.18 0.80
N GLY A 225 -14.88 -9.51 -0.44
CA GLY A 225 -15.33 -8.77 -1.61
C GLY A 225 -14.33 -8.85 -2.76
N ASN A 226 -14.66 -8.21 -3.86
CA ASN A 226 -13.83 -8.20 -5.06
C ASN A 226 -13.60 -6.76 -5.52
N ASN A 227 -12.33 -6.37 -5.57
CA ASN A 227 -11.88 -5.01 -5.87
C ASN A 227 -12.06 -4.62 -7.33
N PHE A 228 -12.29 -5.60 -8.21
CA PHE A 228 -12.56 -5.40 -9.63
C PHE A 228 -14.06 -5.29 -9.94
N THR A 229 -14.94 -5.42 -8.92
CA THR A 229 -16.39 -5.26 -9.08
C THR A 229 -17.00 -4.28 -8.06
N GLU A 230 -17.08 -4.64 -6.79
CA GLU A 230 -17.83 -3.90 -5.76
C GLU A 230 -16.97 -3.35 -4.61
N GLY A 231 -15.77 -3.90 -4.41
CA GLY A 231 -14.91 -3.63 -3.26
C GLY A 231 -15.27 -4.47 -2.03
N LEU A 232 -14.99 -3.95 -0.84
CA LEU A 232 -15.30 -4.58 0.44
C LEU A 232 -16.82 -4.62 0.69
N ARG A 233 -17.35 -5.80 0.98
CA ARG A 233 -18.77 -6.04 1.26
C ARG A 233 -19.02 -6.43 2.73
N GLU A 234 -18.18 -7.31 3.26
CA GLU A 234 -18.32 -7.89 4.61
C GLU A 234 -16.92 -8.11 5.22
N ILE A 235 -16.88 -8.37 6.52
CA ILE A 235 -15.70 -8.93 7.19
C ILE A 235 -16.06 -10.33 7.68
N HIS A 236 -15.26 -11.33 7.32
CA HIS A 236 -15.35 -12.66 7.91
C HIS A 236 -14.22 -12.85 8.92
N ALA A 237 -14.52 -13.53 10.03
CA ALA A 237 -13.53 -13.86 11.04
C ALA A 237 -13.50 -15.36 11.30
N ILE A 238 -12.31 -15.94 11.41
CA ILE A 238 -12.11 -17.32 11.84
C ILE A 238 -11.41 -17.34 13.20
N ASP A 239 -12.07 -17.96 14.17
CA ASP A 239 -11.42 -18.37 15.42
C ASP A 239 -10.44 -19.50 15.09
N MET A 240 -9.13 -19.25 15.26
CA MET A 240 -8.09 -20.20 14.87
C MET A 240 -8.04 -21.43 15.80
N ILE A 241 -8.62 -21.34 17.01
CA ILE A 241 -8.67 -22.43 17.98
C ILE A 241 -9.85 -23.35 17.68
N THR A 242 -11.04 -22.79 17.49
CA THR A 242 -12.27 -23.58 17.29
C THR A 242 -12.57 -23.86 15.82
N GLY A 243 -11.93 -23.15 14.89
CA GLY A 243 -12.21 -23.20 13.45
C GLY A 243 -13.57 -22.62 13.05
N LYS A 244 -14.22 -21.85 13.93
CA LYS A 244 -15.55 -21.32 13.69
C LYS A 244 -15.46 -20.01 12.90
N TRP A 245 -16.28 -19.90 11.86
CA TRP A 245 -16.43 -18.68 11.09
C TRP A 245 -17.59 -17.81 11.60
N GLU A 246 -17.35 -16.51 11.68
CA GLU A 246 -18.35 -15.47 11.92
C GLU A 246 -18.32 -14.43 10.81
N LYS A 247 -19.47 -13.81 10.54
CA LYS A 247 -19.65 -12.83 9.47
C LYS A 247 -20.16 -11.52 10.04
N PHE A 248 -19.57 -10.42 9.62
CA PHE A 248 -19.89 -9.08 10.10
C PHE A 248 -20.18 -8.15 8.93
N ASN A 249 -21.30 -7.45 9.02
CA ASN A 249 -21.64 -6.39 8.08
C ASN A 249 -20.78 -5.15 8.34
N LEU A 250 -20.57 -4.37 7.30
CA LEU A 250 -19.99 -3.04 7.41
C LEU A 250 -21.02 -2.06 8.01
N GLY A 251 -20.53 -1.17 8.86
CA GLY A 251 -21.28 -0.11 9.49
C GLY A 251 -21.38 1.14 8.62
N GLN A 252 -21.92 2.22 9.20
CA GLN A 252 -22.10 3.49 8.50
C GLN A 252 -20.84 4.36 8.58
N SER A 253 -20.78 5.39 7.72
CA SER A 253 -19.81 6.46 7.87
C SER A 253 -20.14 7.32 9.08
N ILE A 254 -19.12 7.73 9.83
CA ILE A 254 -19.30 8.62 10.99
C ILE A 254 -19.68 10.06 10.62
N ASP A 255 -19.48 10.45 9.35
CA ASP A 255 -20.02 11.69 8.76
C ASP A 255 -21.48 11.55 8.27
N GLY A 256 -22.07 10.35 8.41
CA GLY A 256 -23.46 10.05 8.10
C GLY A 256 -23.78 9.92 6.61
N ASP A 257 -22.82 10.12 5.71
CA ASP A 257 -23.02 9.99 4.26
C ASP A 257 -22.56 8.63 3.74
N ASN A 258 -23.06 8.22 2.58
CA ASN A 258 -22.66 6.94 1.99
C ASN A 258 -21.19 6.98 1.52
N TYR A 259 -20.50 5.84 1.62
CA TYR A 259 -19.26 5.57 0.90
C TYR A 259 -19.57 4.71 -0.34
N ILE A 260 -18.73 4.80 -1.37
CA ILE A 260 -18.92 4.04 -2.62
C ILE A 260 -17.62 3.31 -2.99
N HIS A 261 -17.74 2.06 -3.45
CA HIS A 261 -16.61 1.28 -3.97
C HIS A 261 -15.40 1.30 -3.02
N ALA A 262 -15.62 0.86 -1.78
CA ALA A 262 -14.59 0.79 -0.74
C ALA A 262 -13.62 -0.37 -1.04
N HIS A 263 -12.75 -0.20 -2.04
CA HIS A 263 -11.82 -1.24 -2.46
C HIS A 263 -10.76 -1.49 -1.38
N THR A 264 -10.67 -2.72 -0.91
CA THR A 264 -9.74 -3.15 0.14
C THR A 264 -8.30 -3.05 -0.36
N GLY A 265 -7.50 -2.33 0.40
CA GLY A 265 -6.09 -2.13 0.15
C GLY A 265 -5.21 -3.01 1.02
N ALA A 266 -5.17 -2.68 2.32
CA ALA A 266 -4.43 -3.40 3.34
C ALA A 266 -5.33 -3.64 4.55
N MET A 267 -5.01 -4.65 5.36
CA MET A 267 -5.57 -4.81 6.69
C MET A 267 -4.45 -4.80 7.73
N GLY A 268 -4.78 -4.33 8.92
CA GLY A 268 -3.87 -4.33 10.06
C GLY A 268 -4.67 -4.35 11.36
N SER A 269 -4.02 -4.68 12.46
CA SER A 269 -4.65 -4.67 13.78
C SER A 269 -3.85 -3.82 14.76
N ALA A 270 -4.55 -3.09 15.61
CA ALA A 270 -3.96 -2.36 16.71
C ALA A 270 -5.06 -2.06 17.75
N TYR A 271 -4.68 -1.80 19.00
CA TYR A 271 -5.63 -1.38 20.04
C TYR A 271 -6.84 -2.33 20.20
N ASN A 272 -6.60 -3.64 20.06
CA ASN A 272 -7.62 -4.69 20.07
C ASN A 272 -8.75 -4.52 19.03
N ARG A 273 -8.42 -3.97 17.86
CA ARG A 273 -9.34 -3.75 16.73
C ARG A 273 -8.67 -4.14 15.42
N ALA A 274 -9.50 -4.52 14.46
CA ALA A 274 -9.08 -4.67 13.07
C ALA A 274 -9.35 -3.36 12.31
N PHE A 275 -8.42 -3.02 11.42
CA PHE A 275 -8.48 -1.90 10.50
C PHE A 275 -8.48 -2.46 9.08
N ALA A 276 -9.50 -2.14 8.30
CA ALA A 276 -9.55 -2.39 6.87
C ALA A 276 -9.36 -1.08 6.13
N PHE A 277 -8.18 -0.86 5.59
CA PHE A 277 -7.85 0.33 4.81
C PHE A 277 -8.39 0.17 3.40
N VAL A 278 -9.21 1.13 2.98
CA VAL A 278 -9.96 1.06 1.72
C VAL A 278 -9.78 2.33 0.90
N ARG A 279 -10.15 2.28 -0.38
CA ARG A 279 -10.34 3.51 -1.16
C ARG A 279 -11.30 4.45 -0.43
N GLY A 280 -10.88 5.70 -0.25
CA GLY A 280 -11.67 6.76 0.37
C GLY A 280 -11.81 6.69 1.89
N GLY A 281 -11.18 5.74 2.58
CA GLY A 281 -11.30 5.67 4.03
C GLY A 281 -10.66 4.46 4.69
N LEU A 282 -11.15 4.15 5.88
CA LEU A 282 -10.90 2.90 6.57
C LEU A 282 -12.16 2.46 7.31
N PHE A 283 -12.31 1.15 7.49
CA PHE A 283 -13.21 0.60 8.50
C PHE A 283 -12.40 0.21 9.72
N VAL A 284 -12.92 0.50 10.91
CA VAL A 284 -12.32 0.07 12.17
C VAL A 284 -13.39 -0.43 13.11
N GLY A 285 -13.10 -1.51 13.82
CA GLY A 285 -13.99 -2.08 14.82
C GLY A 285 -13.45 -3.37 15.44
N ASN A 286 -14.20 -3.87 16.40
CA ASN A 286 -14.04 -5.20 16.97
C ASN A 286 -15.43 -5.75 17.31
N PRO A 287 -16.10 -6.41 16.36
CA PRO A 287 -17.48 -6.86 16.55
C PRO A 287 -17.58 -8.00 17.58
N LEU A 288 -16.48 -8.68 17.90
CA LEU A 288 -16.44 -9.66 19.01
C LEU A 288 -16.53 -9.00 20.39
N ASN A 289 -16.38 -7.67 20.45
CA ASN A 289 -16.59 -6.85 21.64
C ASN A 289 -17.69 -5.79 21.40
N ASP A 290 -18.70 -6.13 20.59
CA ASP A 290 -19.87 -5.30 20.27
C ASP A 290 -19.53 -3.92 19.64
N GLU A 291 -18.35 -3.77 19.02
CA GLU A 291 -17.93 -2.56 18.31
C GLU A 291 -17.99 -2.80 16.78
N PRO A 292 -19.02 -2.29 16.07
CA PRO A 292 -19.17 -2.55 14.63
C PRO A 292 -18.04 -1.91 13.82
N PHE A 293 -17.81 -2.44 12.62
CA PHE A 293 -16.87 -1.86 11.64
C PHE A 293 -17.45 -0.60 11.02
N ASN A 294 -17.26 0.56 11.66
CA ASN A 294 -17.72 1.84 11.12
C ASN A 294 -16.67 2.46 10.19
N PHE A 295 -17.15 3.24 9.22
CA PHE A 295 -16.32 3.87 8.21
C PHE A 295 -15.85 5.26 8.65
N VAL A 296 -14.56 5.51 8.50
CA VAL A 296 -13.93 6.82 8.66
C VAL A 296 -13.40 7.26 7.30
N ARG A 297 -13.94 8.36 6.77
CA ARG A 297 -13.54 8.87 5.47
C ARG A 297 -12.13 9.44 5.53
N LEU A 298 -11.29 9.02 4.60
CA LEU A 298 -9.90 9.47 4.47
C LEU A 298 -9.52 9.52 2.99
N PHE A 299 -9.13 10.71 2.54
CA PHE A 299 -8.71 10.97 1.16
C PHE A 299 -9.73 10.49 0.09
N ASP A 300 -11.02 10.59 0.39
CA ASP A 300 -12.08 10.29 -0.57
C ASP A 300 -12.26 11.44 -1.56
N PHE A 301 -11.63 11.29 -2.70
CA PHE A 301 -11.73 12.24 -3.80
C PHE A 301 -12.57 11.72 -4.96
N TYR A 302 -13.21 10.56 -4.79
CA TYR A 302 -13.92 9.84 -5.84
C TYR A 302 -13.06 9.57 -7.10
N THR A 303 -11.73 9.62 -6.96
CA THR A 303 -10.74 9.13 -7.94
C THR A 303 -10.18 7.79 -7.44
N PHE A 304 -9.20 7.20 -8.14
CA PHE A 304 -8.51 5.99 -7.68
C PHE A 304 -7.33 6.30 -6.75
N TYR A 305 -7.61 7.17 -5.77
CA TYR A 305 -6.69 7.48 -4.66
C TYR A 305 -6.98 6.51 -3.51
N ALA A 306 -6.10 5.54 -3.30
CA ALA A 306 -6.40 4.40 -2.42
C ALA A 306 -5.13 3.77 -1.84
N PRO A 307 -5.24 3.05 -0.71
CA PRO A 307 -4.16 2.24 -0.16
C PRO A 307 -4.06 0.89 -0.90
N PHE A 308 -4.12 0.90 -2.23
CA PHE A 308 -4.16 -0.32 -3.03
C PHE A 308 -2.76 -0.88 -3.25
N ARG A 309 -2.61 -2.22 -3.19
CA ARG A 309 -1.34 -2.93 -3.35
C ARG A 309 -0.24 -2.33 -2.46
N ILE A 310 -0.50 -2.28 -1.17
CA ILE A 310 0.45 -1.85 -0.14
C ILE A 310 0.20 -2.66 1.13
N ASN A 311 1.20 -2.83 1.99
CA ASN A 311 1.01 -3.38 3.33
C ASN A 311 0.80 -2.29 4.38
N ALA A 312 0.14 -2.64 5.48
CA ALA A 312 0.17 -1.85 6.70
C ALA A 312 1.44 -2.22 7.49
N LEU A 313 2.21 -1.23 7.93
CA LEU A 313 3.40 -1.43 8.76
C LEU A 313 3.09 -1.06 10.20
N HIS A 314 3.25 -2.00 11.14
CA HIS A 314 3.22 -1.72 12.56
C HIS A 314 4.54 -1.08 13.00
N VAL A 315 4.47 0.15 13.53
CA VAL A 315 5.65 0.89 13.97
C VAL A 315 5.29 1.84 15.10
N ASP A 316 6.17 1.95 16.11
CA ASP A 316 6.01 2.80 17.30
C ASP A 316 4.65 2.67 18.02
N GLY A 317 4.06 1.46 17.97
CA GLY A 317 2.75 1.15 18.55
C GLY A 317 1.55 1.61 17.71
N GLY A 318 1.78 2.31 16.60
CA GLY A 318 0.75 2.68 15.63
C GLY A 318 0.83 1.88 14.32
N ILE A 319 0.10 2.35 13.33
CA ILE A 319 0.08 1.78 11.97
C ILE A 319 0.52 2.86 10.98
N LEU A 320 1.45 2.52 10.09
CA LEU A 320 1.89 3.34 8.99
C LEU A 320 1.37 2.74 7.68
N ILE A 321 0.72 3.56 6.84
CA ILE A 321 0.17 3.13 5.56
C ILE A 321 0.25 4.23 4.52
N ALA A 322 0.36 3.87 3.24
CA ALA A 322 0.30 4.82 2.15
C ALA A 322 -1.10 4.89 1.52
N TYR A 323 -1.55 6.09 1.19
CA TYR A 323 -2.63 6.31 0.24
C TYR A 323 -2.01 6.81 -1.07
N ASN A 324 -2.11 5.96 -2.09
CA ASN A 324 -1.42 6.17 -3.35
C ASN A 324 -2.22 7.01 -4.32
N SER A 325 -1.54 7.96 -4.95
CA SER A 325 -1.99 8.51 -6.21
C SER A 325 -1.65 7.55 -7.34
N HIS A 326 -2.56 7.39 -8.31
CA HIS A 326 -2.25 6.80 -9.62
C HIS A 326 -1.62 5.40 -9.53
N HIS A 327 -2.26 4.47 -8.81
CA HIS A 327 -1.77 3.10 -8.67
C HIS A 327 -2.21 2.17 -9.81
N ASP A 328 -3.40 2.38 -10.35
CA ASP A 328 -3.92 1.72 -11.56
C ASP A 328 -4.50 2.78 -12.51
N ALA A 329 -4.34 2.57 -13.81
CA ALA A 329 -4.71 3.55 -14.84
C ALA A 329 -5.12 2.89 -16.16
N PHE A 330 -5.76 3.67 -17.02
CA PHE A 330 -6.03 3.27 -18.41
C PHE A 330 -5.11 4.04 -19.35
N TYR A 331 -4.26 3.34 -20.11
CA TYR A 331 -3.35 4.00 -21.05
C TYR A 331 -4.07 4.43 -22.34
N LYS A 332 -4.84 3.51 -22.96
CA LYS A 332 -5.61 3.77 -24.18
C LYS A 332 -7.03 3.22 -24.05
N PRO A 333 -7.96 3.97 -23.42
CA PRO A 333 -9.36 3.55 -23.39
C PRO A 333 -9.95 3.50 -24.80
N ARG A 334 -10.75 2.47 -25.08
CA ARG A 334 -11.34 2.14 -26.39
C ARG A 334 -12.86 2.08 -26.36
N THR A 335 -13.46 1.72 -25.23
CA THR A 335 -14.93 1.72 -25.05
C THR A 335 -15.39 2.97 -24.26
N PRO A 336 -16.67 3.36 -24.37
CA PRO A 336 -17.22 4.46 -23.55
C PRO A 336 -17.04 4.24 -22.04
N GLU A 337 -17.21 2.99 -21.60
CA GLU A 337 -16.98 2.58 -20.21
C GLU A 337 -15.50 2.75 -19.81
N GLU A 338 -14.56 2.31 -20.63
CA GLU A 338 -13.13 2.51 -20.38
C GLU A 338 -12.76 4.00 -20.34
N VAL A 339 -13.41 4.85 -21.14
CA VAL A 339 -13.20 6.31 -21.12
C VAL A 339 -13.69 6.92 -19.80
N GLU A 340 -14.81 6.44 -19.27
CA GLU A 340 -15.35 6.86 -17.98
C GLU A 340 -14.44 6.42 -16.82
N PHE A 341 -14.02 5.16 -16.81
CA PHE A 341 -13.04 4.65 -15.83
C PHE A 341 -11.68 5.37 -15.93
N ALA A 342 -11.20 5.66 -17.14
CA ALA A 342 -9.98 6.42 -17.35
C ALA A 342 -10.07 7.83 -16.73
N ARG A 343 -11.25 8.47 -16.78
CA ARG A 343 -11.44 9.78 -16.14
C ARG A 343 -11.26 9.71 -14.62
N LEU A 344 -11.68 8.62 -13.99
CA LEU A 344 -11.56 8.41 -12.54
C LEU A 344 -10.14 7.99 -12.13
N THR A 345 -9.52 7.08 -12.88
CA THR A 345 -8.21 6.47 -12.57
C THR A 345 -7.03 7.36 -12.98
N ASN A 346 -7.13 8.09 -14.10
CA ASN A 346 -6.04 8.92 -14.58
C ASN A 346 -6.04 10.34 -13.98
N THR A 347 -7.08 10.75 -13.24
CA THR A 347 -7.11 12.07 -12.61
C THR A 347 -6.29 12.07 -11.32
N ILE A 348 -5.15 12.76 -11.34
CA ILE A 348 -4.28 12.94 -10.17
C ILE A 348 -4.72 14.18 -9.39
N VAL A 349 -5.25 13.96 -8.19
CA VAL A 349 -5.75 15.02 -7.30
C VAL A 349 -4.70 15.52 -6.31
N GLY A 350 -3.62 14.77 -6.12
CA GLY A 350 -2.51 15.11 -5.22
C GLY A 350 -1.43 14.03 -5.28
N PRO A 351 -0.30 14.24 -4.60
CA PRO A 351 0.76 13.23 -4.48
C PRO A 351 0.29 12.04 -3.62
N SER A 352 0.99 10.91 -3.69
CA SER A 352 0.82 9.83 -2.72
C SER A 352 1.26 10.31 -1.34
N VAL A 353 0.54 9.91 -0.29
CA VAL A 353 0.87 10.29 1.09
C VAL A 353 1.11 9.07 1.96
N LEU A 354 2.03 9.22 2.91
CA LEU A 354 2.26 8.26 3.97
C LEU A 354 1.60 8.78 5.24
N VAL A 355 0.80 7.93 5.87
CA VAL A 355 -0.13 8.26 6.94
C VAL A 355 0.19 7.40 8.15
N TYR A 356 0.48 8.07 9.27
CA TYR A 356 0.68 7.43 10.56
C TYR A 356 -0.60 7.52 11.39
N ILE A 357 -1.01 6.39 11.94
CA ILE A 357 -2.27 6.20 12.65
C ILE A 357 -1.95 5.79 14.09
N ALA A 358 -2.26 6.70 15.01
CA ALA A 358 -2.12 6.52 16.44
C ALA A 358 -3.33 7.19 17.13
N PRO A 359 -4.50 6.53 17.14
CA PRO A 359 -5.73 6.99 17.76
C PRO A 359 -5.53 7.83 19.05
N PRO A 360 -6.17 9.01 19.16
CA PRO A 360 -7.13 9.60 18.20
C PRO A 360 -6.47 10.28 16.98
N MET A 361 -5.14 10.36 16.95
CA MET A 361 -4.38 11.10 15.94
C MET A 361 -4.25 10.33 14.63
N ILE A 362 -4.36 11.06 13.52
CA ILE A 362 -3.98 10.59 12.20
C ILE A 362 -3.16 11.67 11.49
N LYS A 363 -1.98 11.32 11.02
CA LYS A 363 -1.00 12.32 10.58
C LYS A 363 -0.36 11.94 9.26
N ILE A 364 -0.33 12.89 8.32
CA ILE A 364 0.48 12.76 7.12
C ILE A 364 1.95 12.98 7.52
N VAL A 365 2.79 11.97 7.31
CA VAL A 365 4.21 11.98 7.72
C VAL A 365 5.16 11.97 6.52
N GLY A 366 4.65 11.72 5.31
CA GLY A 366 5.45 11.71 4.09
C GLY A 366 4.62 12.00 2.84
N VAL A 367 5.27 12.55 1.81
CA VAL A 367 4.67 12.91 0.52
C VAL A 367 5.58 12.43 -0.60
N PHE A 368 4.99 11.72 -1.57
CA PHE A 368 5.72 11.05 -2.65
C PHE A 368 5.08 11.32 -4.01
N GLY A 369 5.90 11.63 -5.01
CA GLY A 369 5.45 11.76 -6.40
C GLY A 369 5.19 10.42 -7.09
N ALA A 370 5.72 9.33 -6.52
CA ALA A 370 5.52 7.95 -6.96
C ALA A 370 4.44 7.27 -6.10
N ARG A 371 3.88 6.15 -6.57
CA ARG A 371 3.10 5.26 -5.70
C ARG A 371 4.05 4.48 -4.81
N VAL A 372 3.62 4.21 -3.59
CA VAL A 372 4.32 3.39 -2.60
C VAL A 372 3.79 1.96 -2.71
N THR A 373 4.67 0.97 -2.85
CA THR A 373 4.30 -0.43 -3.12
C THR A 373 4.58 -1.37 -1.94
N SER A 374 5.53 -1.02 -1.07
CA SER A 374 5.78 -1.71 0.21
C SER A 374 6.31 -0.77 1.28
N LEU A 375 6.10 -1.14 2.54
CA LEU A 375 6.68 -0.53 3.73
C LEU A 375 7.36 -1.61 4.59
N GLU A 376 8.51 -1.31 5.16
CA GLU A 376 9.15 -2.16 6.19
C GLU A 376 9.97 -1.32 7.16
N LYS A 377 10.16 -1.80 8.39
CA LYS A 377 11.12 -1.28 9.33
C LYS A 377 12.34 -2.20 9.39
N ALA A 378 13.52 -1.66 9.12
CA ALA A 378 14.76 -2.42 9.23
C ALA A 378 15.88 -1.54 9.78
N MET A 379 16.66 -2.09 10.72
CA MET A 379 17.86 -1.47 11.29
C MET A 379 17.64 0.01 11.72
N GLY A 380 16.52 0.30 12.38
CA GLY A 380 16.21 1.64 12.88
C GLY A 380 15.78 2.66 11.81
N LYS A 381 15.30 2.18 10.65
CA LYS A 381 14.85 2.99 9.52
C LYS A 381 13.50 2.49 9.00
N ILE A 382 12.76 3.38 8.35
CA ILE A 382 11.57 3.06 7.58
C ILE A 382 11.97 2.98 6.11
N LEU A 383 11.70 1.85 5.48
CA LEU A 383 11.99 1.58 4.08
C LEU A 383 10.68 1.69 3.32
N ILE A 384 10.72 2.42 2.22
CA ILE A 384 9.54 2.72 1.41
C ILE A 384 9.86 2.33 -0.02
N ALA A 385 9.26 1.25 -0.48
CA ALA A 385 9.36 0.85 -1.86
C ALA A 385 8.42 1.71 -2.71
N THR A 386 8.93 2.23 -3.83
CA THR A 386 8.21 3.20 -4.68
C THR A 386 8.26 2.81 -6.15
N ASN A 387 7.28 3.28 -6.91
CA ASN A 387 7.19 3.08 -8.36
C ASN A 387 6.57 4.31 -9.05
N THR A 388 7.17 4.77 -10.15
CA THR A 388 6.68 5.92 -10.92
C THR A 388 5.48 5.63 -11.81
N THR A 389 5.17 4.35 -12.06
CA THR A 389 4.21 3.95 -13.09
C THR A 389 3.14 3.02 -12.50
N PRO A 390 1.87 3.16 -12.89
CA PRO A 390 0.77 2.33 -12.40
C PRO A 390 0.77 0.94 -13.06
N ASN A 391 -0.07 0.05 -12.54
CA ASN A 391 -0.57 -1.07 -13.34
C ASN A 391 -1.56 -0.50 -14.38
N VAL A 392 -1.61 -1.07 -15.59
CA VAL A 392 -2.51 -0.56 -16.63
C VAL A 392 -3.63 -1.54 -16.97
N GLY A 393 -4.84 -1.03 -17.18
CA GLY A 393 -5.95 -1.82 -17.71
C GLY A 393 -5.98 -1.87 -19.24
N ALA A 394 -7.12 -2.30 -19.77
CA ALA A 394 -7.47 -2.22 -21.20
C ALA A 394 -6.63 -3.08 -22.16
N LEU A 395 -6.13 -4.25 -21.78
CA LEU A 395 -5.41 -5.13 -22.72
C LEU A 395 -4.26 -4.39 -23.46
N ASP A 396 -3.47 -3.63 -22.70
CA ASP A 396 -2.31 -2.87 -23.17
C ASP A 396 -1.01 -3.48 -22.61
N ALA A 397 -0.84 -4.80 -22.72
CA ALA A 397 0.35 -5.49 -22.25
C ALA A 397 1.60 -5.01 -22.99
N THR A 398 2.71 -4.89 -22.27
CA THR A 398 4.03 -4.59 -22.83
C THR A 398 5.00 -5.72 -22.51
N PRO A 399 6.00 -5.98 -23.36
CA PRO A 399 7.04 -6.97 -23.06
C PRO A 399 8.05 -6.49 -21.99
N PHE A 400 7.88 -5.26 -21.50
CA PHE A 400 8.76 -4.62 -20.54
C PHE A 400 7.93 -4.04 -19.39
N ASP A 401 8.48 -4.07 -18.19
CA ASP A 401 8.03 -3.19 -17.11
C ASP A 401 8.28 -1.73 -17.53
N THR A 402 7.42 -0.81 -17.11
CA THR A 402 7.47 0.61 -17.53
C THR A 402 7.76 1.59 -16.39
N GLY A 403 8.06 1.08 -15.19
CA GLY A 403 8.28 1.86 -13.97
C GLY A 403 9.74 2.00 -13.57
N ASN A 404 10.07 3.16 -13.01
CA ASN A 404 11.29 3.32 -12.22
C ASN A 404 10.94 2.98 -10.78
N ARG A 405 11.61 1.96 -10.23
CA ARG A 405 11.37 1.48 -8.86
C ARG A 405 12.59 1.75 -7.98
N ASP A 406 12.33 2.12 -6.73
CA ASP A 406 13.37 2.51 -5.77
C ASP A 406 12.92 2.20 -4.34
N ILE A 407 13.87 1.98 -3.43
CA ILE A 407 13.62 1.88 -1.99
C ILE A 407 14.16 3.14 -1.33
N VAL A 408 13.25 3.99 -0.86
CA VAL A 408 13.57 5.21 -0.12
C VAL A 408 13.74 4.86 1.35
N ILE A 409 14.87 5.27 1.93
CA ILE A 409 15.19 5.05 3.34
C ILE A 409 14.91 6.34 4.11
N LEU A 410 14.00 6.28 5.08
CA LEU A 410 13.67 7.37 5.98
C LEU A 410 14.08 7.06 7.42
N ASP A 411 14.36 8.12 8.17
CA ASP A 411 14.55 8.04 9.60
C ASP A 411 13.21 7.92 10.32
N GLU A 412 13.12 7.15 11.40
CA GLU A 412 11.87 6.95 12.14
C GLU A 412 11.31 8.24 12.74
N LYS A 413 12.16 9.26 12.94
CA LYS A 413 11.73 10.58 13.44
C LYS A 413 10.63 11.23 12.59
N ILE A 414 10.43 10.83 11.33
CA ILE A 414 9.35 11.36 10.48
C ILE A 414 7.97 11.22 11.13
N LEU A 415 7.79 10.20 12.00
CA LEU A 415 6.54 9.95 12.71
C LEU A 415 6.24 11.08 13.72
N GLN A 416 7.29 11.64 14.32
CA GLN A 416 7.21 12.69 15.35
C GLN A 416 7.41 14.11 14.78
N ASP A 417 8.12 14.23 13.66
CA ASP A 417 8.41 15.52 13.00
C ASP A 417 7.15 16.22 12.50
N LYS A 418 7.24 17.52 12.19
CA LYS A 418 6.12 18.26 11.61
C LYS A 418 5.69 17.64 10.27
N PRO A 419 4.38 17.60 9.98
CA PRO A 419 3.91 17.03 8.73
C PRO A 419 4.44 17.85 7.53
N PRO A 420 4.75 17.20 6.39
CA PRO A 420 5.20 17.88 5.19
C PRO A 420 4.05 18.69 4.56
N GLN A 421 4.35 19.82 3.92
CA GLN A 421 3.33 20.58 3.20
C GLN A 421 2.79 19.78 2.02
N VAL A 422 1.47 19.81 1.83
CA VAL A 422 0.80 19.10 0.74
C VAL A 422 -0.41 19.87 0.25
N SER A 423 -0.80 19.64 -0.99
CA SER A 423 -2.04 20.20 -1.54
C SER A 423 -2.77 19.17 -2.38
N PHE A 424 -4.09 19.15 -2.23
CA PHE A 424 -5.00 18.36 -3.03
C PHE A 424 -5.86 19.30 -3.88
N SER A 425 -6.13 18.95 -5.13
CA SER A 425 -6.88 19.76 -6.08
C SER A 425 -7.80 18.85 -6.88
N LEU A 426 -9.10 18.88 -6.61
CA LEU A 426 -10.09 18.06 -7.29
C LEU A 426 -11.16 18.90 -8.02
N PRO A 427 -11.61 18.48 -9.21
CA PRO A 427 -12.86 18.96 -9.82
C PRO A 427 -14.07 18.60 -8.95
N LEU A 428 -14.99 19.55 -8.76
CA LEU A 428 -16.24 19.29 -8.03
C LEU A 428 -17.23 18.42 -8.82
N ALA A 429 -16.94 18.12 -10.09
CA ALA A 429 -17.66 17.15 -10.89
C ALA A 429 -17.73 15.76 -10.22
N PHE A 430 -16.65 15.30 -9.57
CA PHE A 430 -16.64 13.96 -8.96
C PHE A 430 -17.60 13.83 -7.77
N PRO A 431 -17.53 14.69 -6.73
CA PRO A 431 -18.55 14.66 -5.67
C PRO A 431 -19.96 14.94 -6.21
N SER A 432 -20.11 15.79 -7.24
CA SER A 432 -21.42 16.06 -7.85
C SER A 432 -22.05 14.83 -8.52
N MET A 433 -21.25 14.00 -9.19
CA MET A 433 -21.71 12.71 -9.72
C MET A 433 -22.06 11.75 -8.57
N ALA A 434 -21.25 11.69 -7.52
CA ALA A 434 -21.51 10.84 -6.37
C ALA A 434 -22.83 11.18 -5.64
N MET A 435 -23.26 12.45 -5.67
CA MET A 435 -24.57 12.86 -5.13
C MET A 435 -25.75 12.19 -5.84
N GLU A 436 -25.61 11.80 -7.12
CA GLU A 436 -26.68 11.08 -7.86
C GLU A 436 -26.93 9.67 -7.31
N PHE A 437 -25.95 9.13 -6.60
CA PHE A 437 -26.00 7.82 -5.94
C PHE A 437 -26.23 7.96 -4.42
N GLY A 438 -26.63 9.14 -3.95
CA GLY A 438 -26.86 9.38 -2.52
C GLY A 438 -25.59 9.47 -1.67
N ALA A 439 -24.45 9.79 -2.27
CA ALA A 439 -23.20 10.13 -1.57
C ALA A 439 -22.88 11.63 -1.77
N GLY A 440 -21.60 12.00 -1.91
CA GLY A 440 -21.15 13.34 -2.26
C GLY A 440 -20.25 14.00 -1.22
N THR A 441 -20.11 13.43 -0.02
CA THR A 441 -19.11 13.85 0.95
C THR A 441 -17.71 13.43 0.51
N PHE A 442 -16.81 14.40 0.35
CA PHE A 442 -15.45 14.19 -0.12
C PHE A 442 -14.43 14.74 0.88
N GLY A 443 -13.16 14.39 0.71
CA GLY A 443 -12.09 14.78 1.62
C GLY A 443 -11.82 13.67 2.64
N GLY A 444 -11.96 13.97 3.93
CA GLY A 444 -11.35 13.12 4.96
C GLY A 444 -9.88 13.46 5.06
N ILE A 445 -9.58 14.73 5.38
CA ILE A 445 -8.25 15.29 5.36
C ILE A 445 -7.74 15.40 6.80
N PRO A 446 -6.68 14.67 7.16
CA PRO A 446 -6.03 14.85 8.45
C PRO A 446 -5.39 16.24 8.57
N LEU A 447 -5.69 16.94 9.66
CA LEU A 447 -5.20 18.27 9.98
C LEU A 447 -4.09 18.25 11.05
N ASP A 448 -3.84 17.10 11.69
CA ASP A 448 -2.89 16.97 12.78
C ASP A 448 -1.49 17.49 12.41
N GLY A 449 -1.04 18.51 13.14
CA GLY A 449 0.27 19.13 13.02
C GLY A 449 0.39 20.27 11.99
N TYR A 450 -0.64 20.53 11.18
CA TYR A 450 -0.68 21.67 10.26
C TYR A 450 -1.15 22.95 10.97
N LYS A 451 -0.58 24.09 10.59
CA LYS A 451 -0.88 25.37 11.27
C LYS A 451 -1.85 26.25 10.51
N GLU A 452 -1.77 26.21 9.18
CA GLU A 452 -2.58 27.06 8.31
C GLU A 452 -3.34 26.23 7.25
N PRO A 453 -4.08 25.17 7.65
CA PRO A 453 -4.86 24.40 6.70
C PRO A 453 -6.02 25.26 6.17
N ARG A 454 -6.32 25.13 4.87
CA ARG A 454 -7.43 25.89 4.25
C ARG A 454 -8.04 25.18 3.06
N LEU A 455 -9.33 25.42 2.86
CA LEU A 455 -10.09 25.01 1.69
C LEU A 455 -10.29 26.21 0.75
N ILE A 456 -9.96 26.05 -0.52
CA ILE A 456 -10.15 27.07 -1.56
C ILE A 456 -11.16 26.52 -2.58
N LEU A 457 -12.35 27.09 -2.60
CA LEU A 457 -13.44 26.70 -3.51
C LEU A 457 -13.56 27.72 -4.65
N TYR A 458 -13.53 27.23 -5.88
CA TYR A 458 -13.86 27.97 -7.10
C TYR A 458 -15.22 27.47 -7.58
N ALA A 459 -16.29 28.02 -7.00
CA ALA A 459 -17.66 27.59 -7.25
C ALA A 459 -18.22 28.20 -8.54
N SER A 460 -18.96 27.43 -9.34
CA SER A 460 -19.59 27.94 -10.57
C SER A 460 -20.92 28.67 -10.31
N LYS A 461 -21.50 28.46 -9.12
CA LYS A 461 -22.74 29.06 -8.61
C LYS A 461 -22.68 29.24 -7.08
N ASP A 462 -23.64 29.98 -6.53
CA ASP A 462 -23.86 30.04 -5.08
C ASP A 462 -24.27 28.65 -4.56
N ASN A 463 -23.81 28.31 -3.36
CA ASN A 463 -24.03 27.01 -2.73
C ASN A 463 -23.89 27.11 -1.20
N GLU A 464 -24.09 26.00 -0.50
CA GLU A 464 -23.79 25.85 0.93
C GLU A 464 -22.81 24.69 1.08
N LEU A 465 -21.71 24.92 1.81
CA LEU A 465 -20.73 23.91 2.17
C LEU A 465 -21.01 23.46 3.61
N THR A 466 -21.11 22.16 3.80
CA THR A 466 -21.05 21.53 5.12
C THR A 466 -19.64 20.96 5.33
N VAL A 467 -19.04 21.26 6.49
CA VAL A 467 -17.78 20.69 6.96
C VAL A 467 -18.08 19.75 8.10
N TYR A 468 -17.61 18.51 8.02
CA TYR A 468 -17.69 17.52 9.08
C TYR A 468 -16.33 17.39 9.75
N GLU A 469 -16.30 17.41 11.08
CA GLU A 469 -15.08 17.25 11.89
C GLU A 469 -15.20 16.01 12.79
N TYR A 470 -14.17 15.18 12.81
CA TYR A 470 -14.07 13.99 13.64
C TYR A 470 -12.61 13.59 13.83
N ASP A 471 -12.34 12.70 14.76
CA ASP A 471 -11.03 12.09 14.96
C ASP A 471 -11.12 10.56 14.90
N LEU A 472 -9.99 9.89 15.14
CA LEU A 472 -9.95 8.44 15.23
C LEU A 472 -9.98 7.96 16.68
N SER A 473 -10.71 8.64 17.58
CA SER A 473 -10.97 8.13 18.93
C SER A 473 -11.66 6.76 18.84
N LEU A 474 -11.24 5.80 19.65
CA LEU A 474 -11.80 4.44 19.65
C LEU A 474 -12.41 4.12 21.03
N PRO A 475 -13.73 3.85 21.12
CA PRO A 475 -14.70 3.74 20.03
C PRO A 475 -15.00 5.09 19.34
N LEU A 476 -15.41 5.00 18.07
CA LEU A 476 -15.67 6.17 17.23
C LEU A 476 -16.84 7.02 17.74
N SER A 477 -16.70 8.33 17.58
CA SER A 477 -17.75 9.32 17.86
C SER A 477 -18.34 9.89 16.57
N PRO A 478 -19.62 10.32 16.56
CA PRO A 478 -20.20 11.02 15.41
C PRO A 478 -19.48 12.32 15.10
N ALA A 479 -19.50 12.73 13.82
CA ALA A 479 -18.91 13.98 13.39
C ALA A 479 -19.63 15.22 13.96
N TYR A 480 -18.86 16.26 14.29
CA TYR A 480 -19.34 17.63 14.44
C TYR A 480 -19.58 18.25 13.06
N THR A 481 -20.42 19.28 12.99
CA THR A 481 -20.85 19.85 11.70
C THR A 481 -20.94 21.36 11.74
N ASP A 482 -20.30 22.00 10.76
CA ASP A 482 -20.36 23.44 10.49
C ASP A 482 -20.83 23.71 9.06
N LYS A 483 -21.48 24.86 8.86
CA LYS A 483 -22.03 25.27 7.57
C LYS A 483 -21.54 26.64 7.15
N PHE A 484 -21.22 26.76 5.86
CA PHE A 484 -20.67 27.97 5.27
C PHE A 484 -21.41 28.31 3.98
N ASP A 485 -21.78 29.58 3.83
CA ASP A 485 -22.29 30.12 2.57
C ASP A 485 -21.17 30.22 1.55
N ILE A 486 -21.37 29.64 0.37
CA ILE A 486 -20.42 29.67 -0.74
C ILE A 486 -20.99 30.56 -1.83
N LYS A 487 -20.22 31.58 -2.24
CA LYS A 487 -20.58 32.45 -3.36
C LYS A 487 -19.96 31.96 -4.65
N LYS A 488 -20.61 32.23 -5.78
CA LYS A 488 -19.99 32.01 -7.09
C LYS A 488 -18.61 32.68 -7.15
N GLY A 489 -17.61 31.97 -7.65
CA GLY A 489 -16.22 32.43 -7.71
C GLY A 489 -15.36 31.83 -6.61
N LYS A 490 -14.35 32.58 -6.16
CA LYS A 490 -13.34 32.11 -5.21
C LYS A 490 -13.81 32.34 -3.77
N ASN A 491 -13.82 31.28 -2.96
CA ASN A 491 -14.07 31.28 -1.53
C ASN A 491 -12.87 30.63 -0.84
N ILE A 492 -12.50 31.13 0.34
CA ILE A 492 -11.44 30.56 1.17
C ILE A 492 -12.06 30.29 2.53
N ILE A 493 -12.07 29.03 2.95
CA ILE A 493 -12.49 28.61 4.28
C ILE A 493 -11.21 28.29 5.06
N ASP A 494 -11.01 28.99 6.17
CA ASP A 494 -9.94 28.69 7.11
C ASP A 494 -10.28 27.41 7.87
N LEU A 495 -9.37 26.45 7.87
CA LEU A 495 -9.56 25.17 8.57
C LEU A 495 -8.79 25.12 9.90
N SER A 496 -8.07 26.18 10.28
CA SER A 496 -7.22 26.20 11.49
C SER A 496 -8.00 26.10 12.81
N SER A 497 -9.31 26.33 12.78
CA SER A 497 -10.20 26.12 13.93
C SER A 497 -10.67 24.67 14.09
N PHE A 498 -10.45 23.82 13.09
CA PHE A 498 -10.79 22.40 13.12
C PHE A 498 -9.56 21.57 13.53
N SER A 499 -9.81 20.38 14.04
CA SER A 499 -8.82 19.39 14.49
C SER A 499 -9.10 18.01 13.90
N GLY A 500 -8.19 17.06 14.07
CA GLY A 500 -8.39 15.68 13.61
C GLY A 500 -8.53 15.58 12.09
N ILE A 501 -9.71 15.18 11.62
CA ILE A 501 -10.04 14.90 10.21
C ILE A 501 -11.23 15.77 9.79
N VAL A 502 -11.15 16.35 8.58
CA VAL A 502 -12.28 17.07 7.99
C VAL A 502 -12.75 16.49 6.65
N SER A 503 -14.07 16.32 6.49
CA SER A 503 -14.71 16.05 5.20
C SER A 503 -15.75 17.12 4.83
N PHE A 504 -16.13 17.16 3.56
CA PHE A 504 -16.83 18.29 2.95
C PHE A 504 -18.01 17.80 2.11
N LYS A 505 -19.15 18.49 2.18
CA LYS A 505 -20.32 18.24 1.31
C LYS A 505 -20.92 19.53 0.81
N LEU A 506 -21.17 19.61 -0.50
CA LEU A 506 -21.96 20.69 -1.07
C LEU A 506 -23.45 20.32 -1.02
N LYS A 507 -24.30 21.30 -0.72
CA LYS A 507 -25.75 21.12 -0.70
C LYS A 507 -26.31 20.80 -2.09
N GLU A 508 -25.80 21.48 -3.12
CA GLU A 508 -26.15 21.22 -4.52
C GLU A 508 -24.93 20.80 -5.33
N GLN A 509 -25.17 20.04 -6.41
CA GLN A 509 -24.14 19.67 -7.39
C GLN A 509 -23.49 20.90 -8.04
N ASP A 510 -22.18 20.85 -8.24
CA ASP A 510 -21.39 21.85 -8.98
C ASP A 510 -20.40 21.17 -9.94
N PHE A 511 -20.88 20.78 -11.12
CA PHE A 511 -20.07 20.07 -12.13
C PHE A 511 -18.93 20.89 -12.75
N ASN A 512 -19.01 22.23 -12.67
CA ASN A 512 -18.02 23.13 -13.28
C ASN A 512 -17.10 23.78 -12.25
N GLY A 513 -17.31 23.48 -10.97
CA GLY A 513 -16.50 24.01 -9.89
C GLY A 513 -15.20 23.21 -9.67
N LYS A 514 -14.32 23.79 -8.87
CA LYS A 514 -13.06 23.18 -8.46
C LYS A 514 -12.78 23.48 -7.00
N VAL A 515 -12.17 22.55 -6.29
CA VAL A 515 -11.71 22.76 -4.92
C VAL A 515 -10.23 22.43 -4.79
N ARG A 516 -9.55 23.16 -3.92
CA ARG A 516 -8.16 22.94 -3.54
C ARG A 516 -8.03 22.98 -2.02
N ILE A 517 -7.38 21.98 -1.45
CA ILE A 517 -7.09 21.88 -0.01
C ILE A 517 -5.59 22.10 0.14
N ASP A 518 -5.19 23.14 0.87
CA ASP A 518 -3.78 23.44 1.17
C ASP A 518 -3.50 23.09 2.64
N LEU A 519 -2.48 22.27 2.91
CA LEU A 519 -1.99 21.95 4.26
C LEU A 519 -0.56 22.50 4.42
N ARG A 520 -0.33 23.33 5.44
CA ARG A 520 0.88 24.18 5.58
C ARG A 520 1.53 24.18 6.94
#